data_AF-A0A937T0N0-F1
#
_entry.id   AF-A0A937T0N0-F1
#
_cell.length_a   1.000
_cell.length_b   1.000
_cell.length_c   1.000
_cell.angle_alpha   90.00
_cell.angle_beta   90.00
_cell.angle_gamma   90.00
#
_symmetry.space_group_name_H-M   'P 1'
#
loop_
_entity.id
_entity.type
_entity.pdbx_description
1 polymer ?
#
loop_
_entity_poly.entity_id
_entity_poly.type
_entity_poly.pdbx_seq_one_letter_code
_entity_poly.pdbx_strand_id
1 'polypeptide(L)'
;MQRRTQRFAAFFRYAVALIVSFNVLCHSHTALAYKPGSPQVKQMVEAGLKYLEGAGEGSREGALCLQGLAMVKAGRPASNPRIQEAIASATKMATVVSKGGGSEGYAEAVACILLCEVDSDQYSSEITALYNDVLKLQQSNGAWSYRRTGVKDSDTSLTQYGMLALWTADSYGRRAPQGPVAQAARWLMQTQTQDGGFCYKPNIGDPNSRQSTLSCTTAGGGSLYMAAYLLGFKAKAEKKDDGLPPALELVETTAESETRLQAQGIDATAIQRACVAGDGWVSRHFGPQNQNAMWTYYYLYGLERHMSFRDLVQGKKPEAEPAWYNTGVTYLMNQQKKDGSWAGPNGGEIDTSFAILFLVRSTQKSIGTAILNEGVLVGGQGLPKNITNATMQDGKVVTPKAQRDVDDLLKIVESADNKEFDPDAFEGMSLHDDIEKRTNQLVRLREMVSNEDYNARRVAVRTLAEARELDNVPALIYALTDEDGSVVMSARDGLRFISRRFSGFGMPDLKVQNEKMITPTPDQQQAVAEKWKKWYLSIRPDGELIE
;
A
#
# COMPACT_ATOMS: atom_id res chain seq x y z
N MET A 1 -81.17 -26.11 19.39
CA MET A 1 -79.90 -26.69 18.92
C MET A 1 -79.26 -25.85 17.81
N GLN A 2 -79.21 -24.52 17.98
CA GLN A 2 -78.77 -23.56 16.93
C GLN A 2 -77.94 -22.39 17.49
N ARG A 3 -77.52 -22.46 18.76
CA ARG A 3 -76.67 -21.45 19.44
C ARG A 3 -75.30 -21.97 19.89
N ARG A 4 -74.99 -23.26 19.67
CA ARG A 4 -73.67 -23.86 19.99
C ARG A 4 -72.66 -23.83 18.84
N THR A 5 -73.12 -23.65 17.60
CA THR A 5 -72.26 -23.66 16.40
C THR A 5 -71.64 -22.30 16.06
N GLN A 6 -72.16 -21.19 16.59
CA GLN A 6 -71.57 -19.85 16.35
C GLN A 6 -70.41 -19.48 17.28
N ARG A 7 -70.27 -20.14 18.45
CA ARG A 7 -69.14 -19.88 19.38
C ARG A 7 -67.85 -20.61 18.98
N PHE A 8 -67.93 -21.69 18.21
CA PHE A 8 -66.75 -22.41 17.72
C PHE A 8 -66.06 -21.71 16.52
N ALA A 9 -66.82 -20.98 15.70
CA ALA A 9 -66.25 -20.25 14.56
C ALA A 9 -65.50 -18.96 14.94
N ALA A 10 -65.83 -18.36 16.10
CA ALA A 10 -65.13 -17.17 16.59
C ALA A 10 -63.78 -17.51 17.24
N PHE A 11 -63.67 -18.64 17.94
CA PHE A 11 -62.42 -19.06 18.59
C PHE A 11 -61.33 -19.46 17.58
N PHE A 12 -61.73 -20.04 16.44
CA PHE A 12 -60.79 -20.44 15.40
C PHE A 12 -60.20 -19.25 14.62
N ARG A 13 -60.92 -18.12 14.52
CA ARG A 13 -60.42 -16.90 13.87
C ARG A 13 -59.39 -16.15 14.71
N TYR A 14 -59.49 -16.19 16.04
CA TYR A 14 -58.48 -15.59 16.92
C TYR A 14 -57.25 -16.49 17.13
N ALA A 15 -57.40 -17.82 17.11
CA ALA A 15 -56.26 -18.74 17.19
C ALA A 15 -55.38 -18.72 15.92
N VAL A 16 -55.98 -18.59 14.74
CA VAL A 16 -55.22 -18.47 13.48
C VAL A 16 -54.60 -17.07 13.34
N ALA A 17 -55.25 -16.01 13.82
CA ALA A 17 -54.66 -14.68 13.85
C ALA A 17 -53.46 -14.58 14.82
N LEU A 18 -53.47 -15.28 15.96
CA LEU A 18 -52.32 -15.33 16.87
C LEU A 18 -51.14 -16.16 16.34
N ILE A 19 -51.39 -17.21 15.55
CA ILE A 19 -50.32 -18.01 14.92
C ILE A 19 -49.71 -17.31 13.70
N VAL A 20 -50.49 -16.48 12.99
CA VAL A 20 -49.98 -15.64 11.89
C VAL A 20 -49.29 -14.37 12.41
N SER A 21 -49.62 -13.89 13.61
CA SER A 21 -48.95 -12.73 14.22
C SER A 21 -47.67 -13.07 14.99
N PHE A 22 -47.43 -14.34 15.34
CA PHE A 22 -46.19 -14.76 16.00
C PHE A 22 -45.06 -15.14 15.02
N ASN A 23 -45.35 -15.20 13.71
CA ASN A 23 -44.37 -15.52 12.66
C ASN A 23 -43.82 -14.29 11.92
N VAL A 24 -44.10 -13.07 12.38
CA VAL A 24 -43.59 -11.82 11.76
C VAL A 24 -42.58 -11.07 12.65
N LEU A 25 -42.08 -11.71 13.71
CA LEU A 25 -40.89 -11.25 14.45
C LEU A 25 -39.80 -12.32 14.58
N CYS A 26 -39.81 -13.33 13.71
CA CYS A 26 -38.54 -13.87 13.25
C CYS A 26 -37.92 -12.76 12.41
N HIS A 27 -37.05 -11.95 13.01
CA HIS A 27 -36.07 -11.23 12.24
C HIS A 27 -35.42 -12.28 11.36
N SER A 28 -35.73 -12.24 10.06
CA SER A 28 -34.93 -12.89 9.06
C SER A 28 -33.53 -12.33 9.28
N HIS A 29 -32.70 -13.05 10.04
CA HIS A 29 -31.27 -12.96 9.86
C HIS A 29 -31.05 -13.54 8.47
N THR A 30 -31.33 -12.74 7.44
CA THR A 30 -30.61 -12.85 6.18
C THR A 30 -29.16 -12.94 6.60
N ALA A 31 -28.56 -14.12 6.43
CA ALA A 31 -27.15 -14.33 6.66
C ALA A 31 -26.41 -13.41 5.69
N LEU A 32 -26.19 -12.18 6.11
CA LEU A 32 -25.45 -11.19 5.34
C LEU A 32 -24.02 -11.67 5.36
N ALA A 33 -23.59 -12.24 4.25
CA ALA A 33 -22.19 -12.50 4.02
C ALA A 33 -21.44 -11.16 4.02
N TYR A 34 -20.33 -11.11 4.73
CA TYR A 34 -19.51 -9.94 4.97
C TYR A 34 -18.32 -9.91 4.00
N LYS A 35 -17.98 -8.69 3.60
CA LYS A 35 -16.72 -8.32 2.94
C LYS A 35 -16.13 -7.09 3.65
N PRO A 36 -14.85 -6.74 3.43
CA PRO A 36 -14.24 -5.57 4.07
C PRO A 36 -15.04 -4.26 3.92
N GLY A 37 -15.76 -4.12 2.81
CA GLY A 37 -16.61 -2.97 2.53
C GLY A 37 -17.98 -2.95 3.23
N SER A 38 -18.40 -4.03 3.87
CA SER A 38 -19.71 -4.13 4.53
C SER A 38 -19.83 -3.11 5.67
N PRO A 39 -21.00 -2.46 5.86
CA PRO A 39 -21.19 -1.42 6.88
C PRO A 39 -20.77 -1.85 8.28
N GLN A 40 -21.14 -3.07 8.68
CA GLN A 40 -20.81 -3.63 10.00
C GLN A 40 -19.29 -3.81 10.17
N VAL A 41 -18.60 -4.27 9.13
CA VAL A 41 -17.14 -4.41 9.15
C VAL A 41 -16.47 -3.06 9.26
N LYS A 42 -16.90 -2.08 8.45
CA LYS A 42 -16.39 -0.70 8.53
C LYS A 42 -16.58 -0.08 9.91
N GLN A 43 -17.75 -0.31 10.53
CA GLN A 43 -18.03 0.17 11.88
C GLN A 43 -17.08 -0.44 12.93
N MET A 44 -16.87 -1.76 12.86
CA MET A 44 -15.93 -2.44 13.77
C MET A 44 -14.50 -1.92 13.58
N VAL A 45 -14.05 -1.77 12.33
CA VAL A 45 -12.72 -1.23 12.00
C VAL A 45 -12.58 0.19 12.54
N GLU A 46 -13.54 1.07 12.28
CA GLU A 46 -13.50 2.46 12.75
C GLU A 46 -13.45 2.57 14.27
N ALA A 47 -14.21 1.74 14.99
CA ALA A 47 -14.14 1.69 16.44
C ALA A 47 -12.76 1.22 16.95
N GLY A 48 -12.18 0.20 16.31
CA GLY A 48 -10.82 -0.25 16.62
C GLY A 48 -9.74 0.81 16.32
N LEU A 49 -9.87 1.55 15.22
CA LEU A 49 -8.95 2.64 14.88
C LEU A 49 -8.99 3.75 15.93
N LYS A 50 -10.19 4.17 16.37
CA LYS A 50 -10.33 5.16 17.44
C LYS A 50 -9.71 4.70 18.75
N TYR A 51 -9.83 3.42 19.08
CA TYR A 51 -9.15 2.85 20.24
C TYR A 51 -7.62 2.96 20.12
N LEU A 52 -7.05 2.62 18.96
CA LEU A 52 -5.60 2.75 18.73
C LEU A 52 -5.12 4.20 18.74
N GLU A 53 -5.92 5.14 18.24
CA GLU A 53 -5.65 6.58 18.29
C GLU A 53 -5.67 7.12 19.74
N GLY A 54 -6.47 6.53 20.62
CA GLY A 54 -6.55 6.85 22.04
C GLY A 54 -5.59 6.06 22.94
N ALA A 55 -4.81 5.11 22.40
CA ALA A 55 -3.89 4.32 23.18
C ALA A 55 -2.70 5.19 23.64
N GLY A 56 -2.52 5.32 24.96
CA GLY A 56 -1.52 6.21 25.56
C GLY A 56 -0.06 5.89 25.22
N GLU A 57 0.85 6.70 25.79
CA GLU A 57 2.30 6.50 25.68
C GLU A 57 2.75 5.19 26.34
N GLY A 58 3.84 4.59 25.84
CA GLY A 58 4.48 3.41 26.46
C GLY A 58 4.23 2.05 25.77
N SER A 59 3.59 2.04 24.60
CA SER A 59 3.57 0.84 23.74
C SER A 59 5.00 0.41 23.38
N ARG A 60 5.27 -0.90 23.44
CA ARG A 60 6.55 -1.47 22.97
C ARG A 60 6.77 -1.11 21.49
N GLU A 61 8.01 -0.89 21.08
CA GLU A 61 8.37 -0.43 19.73
C GLU A 61 7.73 -1.26 18.60
N GLY A 62 7.80 -2.60 18.69
CA GLY A 62 7.14 -3.48 17.72
C GLY A 62 5.61 -3.40 17.75
N ALA A 63 5.00 -3.16 18.91
CA ALA A 63 3.55 -2.99 19.03
C ALA A 63 3.10 -1.66 18.39
N LEU A 64 3.88 -0.59 18.52
CA LEU A 64 3.63 0.68 17.82
C LEU A 64 3.67 0.49 16.31
N CYS A 65 4.69 -0.22 15.80
CA CYS A 65 4.80 -0.49 14.37
C CYS A 65 3.60 -1.31 13.84
N LEU A 66 3.12 -2.29 14.62
CA LEU A 66 1.94 -3.07 14.26
C LEU A 66 0.66 -2.22 14.24
N GLN A 67 0.49 -1.30 15.20
CA GLN A 67 -0.61 -0.34 15.21
C GLN A 67 -0.58 0.55 13.97
N GLY A 68 0.58 1.15 13.67
CA GLY A 68 0.78 1.96 12.47
C GLY A 68 0.42 1.19 11.20
N LEU A 69 0.87 -0.06 11.09
CA LEU A 69 0.57 -0.91 9.93
C LEU A 69 -0.94 -1.18 9.80
N ALA A 70 -1.62 -1.49 10.90
CA ALA A 70 -3.07 -1.70 10.90
C ALA A 70 -3.82 -0.44 10.44
N MET A 71 -3.41 0.74 10.94
CA MET A 71 -4.02 2.02 10.60
C MET A 71 -3.81 2.40 9.13
N VAL A 72 -2.59 2.26 8.61
CA VAL A 72 -2.27 2.47 7.18
C VAL A 72 -3.11 1.54 6.30
N LYS A 73 -3.19 0.25 6.65
CA LYS A 73 -3.97 -0.75 5.90
C LYS A 73 -5.47 -0.53 5.97
N ALA A 74 -5.95 0.13 7.00
CA ALA A 74 -7.34 0.57 7.14
C ALA A 74 -7.63 1.92 6.45
N GLY A 75 -6.62 2.58 5.89
CA GLY A 75 -6.78 3.80 5.09
C GLY A 75 -6.62 5.11 5.87
N ARG A 76 -6.05 5.08 7.08
CA ARG A 76 -5.64 6.31 7.76
C ARG A 76 -4.43 6.93 7.02
N PRO A 77 -4.37 8.26 6.85
CA PRO A 77 -3.27 8.92 6.15
C PRO A 77 -1.98 8.84 6.97
N ALA A 78 -0.83 8.79 6.29
CA ALA A 78 0.48 8.74 6.95
C ALA A 78 0.70 9.89 7.95
N SER A 79 0.08 11.06 7.73
CA SER A 79 0.11 12.22 8.64
C SER A 79 -0.63 12.02 9.96
N ASN A 80 -1.35 10.91 10.16
CA ASN A 80 -2.00 10.60 11.43
C ASN A 80 -0.94 10.53 12.56
N PRO A 81 -1.15 11.20 13.72
CA PRO A 81 -0.15 11.26 14.78
C PRO A 81 0.36 9.90 15.25
N ARG A 82 -0.55 8.92 15.38
CA ARG A 82 -0.17 7.58 15.83
C ARG A 82 0.65 6.81 14.79
N ILE A 83 0.40 7.07 13.50
CA ILE A 83 1.22 6.52 12.41
C ILE A 83 2.59 7.19 12.39
N GLN A 84 2.68 8.50 12.63
CA GLN A 84 3.96 9.21 12.75
C GLN A 84 4.79 8.68 13.93
N GLU A 85 4.18 8.37 15.07
CA GLU A 85 4.85 7.69 16.18
C GLU A 85 5.37 6.30 15.79
N ALA A 86 4.57 5.53 15.06
CA ALA A 86 4.96 4.21 14.57
C ALA A 86 6.14 4.29 13.59
N ILE A 87 6.12 5.27 12.68
CA ILE A 87 7.23 5.55 11.75
C ILE A 87 8.48 5.95 12.54
N ALA A 88 8.37 6.85 13.51
CA ALA A 88 9.50 7.26 14.36
C ALA A 88 10.08 6.05 15.14
N SER A 89 9.23 5.14 15.60
CA SER A 89 9.67 3.89 16.23
C SER A 89 10.41 2.98 15.24
N ALA A 90 9.93 2.86 14.01
CA ALA A 90 10.56 2.08 12.95
C ALA A 90 11.92 2.64 12.53
N THR A 91 12.03 3.96 12.33
CA THR A 91 13.31 4.61 11.95
C THR A 91 14.33 4.57 13.10
N LYS A 92 13.87 4.65 14.35
CA LYS A 92 14.71 4.41 15.53
C LYS A 92 15.26 2.99 15.54
N MET A 93 14.43 1.97 15.31
CA MET A 93 14.89 0.59 15.21
C MET A 93 15.89 0.40 14.07
N ALA A 94 15.64 0.99 12.90
CA ALA A 94 16.58 0.99 11.77
C ALA A 94 17.96 1.54 12.16
N THR A 95 17.98 2.63 12.95
CA THR A 95 19.22 3.22 13.48
C THR A 95 19.93 2.31 14.49
N VAL A 96 19.18 1.57 15.30
CA VAL A 96 19.75 0.64 16.29
C VAL A 96 20.38 -0.57 15.59
N VAL A 97 19.70 -1.16 14.61
CA VAL A 97 20.23 -2.34 13.89
C VAL A 97 21.42 -1.98 12.99
N SER A 98 21.45 -0.77 12.41
CA SER A 98 22.61 -0.31 11.62
C SER A 98 23.90 -0.21 12.44
N LYS A 99 23.78 -0.04 13.76
CA LYS A 99 24.89 -0.02 14.72
C LYS A 99 25.19 -1.40 15.33
N GLY A 100 24.60 -2.48 14.81
CA GLY A 100 24.79 -3.84 15.31
C GLY A 100 23.96 -4.19 16.55
N GLY A 101 23.05 -3.30 16.98
CA GLY A 101 22.05 -3.59 18.00
C GLY A 101 20.89 -4.44 17.43
N GLY A 102 19.74 -4.38 18.11
CA GLY A 102 18.50 -5.03 17.69
C GLY A 102 17.80 -5.74 18.83
N SER A 103 16.49 -5.90 18.70
CA SER A 103 15.63 -6.59 19.65
C SER A 103 15.45 -8.08 19.26
N GLU A 104 14.26 -8.62 19.51
CA GLU A 104 13.92 -10.03 19.44
C GLU A 104 13.49 -10.51 18.03
N GLY A 105 13.54 -9.64 17.01
CA GLY A 105 13.34 -9.97 15.58
C GLY A 105 11.94 -9.67 15.02
N TYR A 106 10.89 -9.78 15.84
CA TYR A 106 9.52 -9.44 15.41
C TYR A 106 9.37 -7.94 15.11
N ALA A 107 9.92 -7.10 15.98
CA ALA A 107 9.71 -5.66 15.91
C ALA A 107 10.36 -5.08 14.65
N GLU A 108 11.56 -5.55 14.32
CA GLU A 108 12.31 -5.15 13.13
C GLU A 108 11.62 -5.60 11.84
N ALA A 109 11.08 -6.83 11.81
CA ALA A 109 10.32 -7.32 10.66
C ALA A 109 9.05 -6.50 10.44
N VAL A 110 8.28 -6.21 11.49
CA VAL A 110 7.06 -5.39 11.38
C VAL A 110 7.40 -3.94 11.01
N ALA A 111 8.49 -3.38 11.54
CA ALA A 111 8.98 -2.05 11.17
C ALA A 111 9.37 -1.98 9.68
N CYS A 112 10.06 -3.02 9.17
CA CYS A 112 10.41 -3.13 7.76
C CYS A 112 9.15 -3.13 6.89
N ILE A 113 8.14 -3.92 7.26
CA ILE A 113 6.87 -4.00 6.55
C ILE A 113 6.14 -2.65 6.58
N LEU A 114 6.06 -2.01 7.74
CA LEU A 114 5.42 -0.70 7.89
C LEU A 114 6.04 0.35 6.96
N LEU A 115 7.37 0.50 6.98
CA LEU A 115 8.03 1.52 6.16
C LEU A 115 7.87 1.25 4.65
N CYS A 116 7.90 -0.03 4.22
CA CYS A 116 7.59 -0.38 2.84
C CYS A 116 6.18 0.06 2.41
N GLU A 117 5.20 -0.14 3.31
CA GLU A 117 3.78 0.10 3.04
C GLU A 117 3.36 1.57 3.20
N VAL A 118 4.17 2.37 3.91
CA VAL A 118 3.98 3.83 4.02
C VAL A 118 4.59 4.54 2.82
N ASP A 119 5.91 4.44 2.65
CA ASP A 119 6.65 5.08 1.56
C ASP A 119 8.02 4.40 1.38
N SER A 120 8.09 3.48 0.41
CA SER A 120 9.30 2.69 0.12
C SER A 120 10.50 3.52 -0.34
N ASP A 121 10.24 4.72 -0.87
CA ASP A 121 11.23 5.55 -1.54
C ASP A 121 11.80 6.55 -0.53
N GLN A 122 10.92 7.20 0.24
CA GLN A 122 11.31 8.09 1.34
C GLN A 122 12.16 7.36 2.40
N TYR A 123 11.74 6.16 2.82
CA TYR A 123 12.39 5.41 3.91
C TYR A 123 13.39 4.37 3.41
N SER A 124 13.95 4.55 2.21
CA SER A 124 14.73 3.51 1.54
C SER A 124 15.95 3.03 2.35
N SER A 125 16.65 3.95 3.02
CA SER A 125 17.80 3.63 3.88
C SER A 125 17.41 2.78 5.09
N GLU A 126 16.32 3.14 5.75
CA GLU A 126 15.81 2.51 6.95
C GLU A 126 15.26 1.12 6.64
N ILE A 127 14.51 0.99 5.55
CA ILE A 127 14.05 -0.30 5.02
C ILE A 127 15.25 -1.20 4.73
N THR A 128 16.29 -0.68 4.09
CA THR A 128 17.50 -1.45 3.77
C THR A 128 18.21 -1.93 5.04
N ALA A 129 18.31 -1.09 6.07
CA ALA A 129 18.91 -1.47 7.35
C ALA A 129 18.11 -2.58 8.06
N LEU A 130 16.80 -2.43 8.16
CA LEU A 130 15.90 -3.40 8.78
C LEU A 130 15.86 -4.72 7.99
N TYR A 131 15.76 -4.65 6.67
CA TYR A 131 15.78 -5.82 5.78
C TYR A 131 17.07 -6.64 5.94
N ASN A 132 18.22 -5.96 5.97
CA ASN A 132 19.51 -6.61 6.19
C ASN A 132 19.61 -7.23 7.59
N ASP A 133 19.01 -6.60 8.61
CA ASP A 133 18.94 -7.17 9.96
C ASP A 133 18.07 -8.44 9.99
N VAL A 134 16.90 -8.39 9.37
CA VAL A 134 16.02 -9.56 9.22
C VAL A 134 16.77 -10.70 8.54
N LEU A 135 17.50 -10.44 7.45
CA LEU A 135 18.32 -11.47 6.79
C LEU A 135 19.41 -12.04 7.70
N LYS A 136 20.09 -11.20 8.49
CA LYS A 136 21.14 -11.64 9.44
C LYS A 136 20.59 -12.50 10.58
N LEU A 137 19.32 -12.32 10.95
CA LEU A 137 18.67 -13.11 11.98
C LEU A 137 18.27 -14.52 11.52
N GLN A 138 18.33 -14.80 10.22
CA GLN A 138 18.13 -16.15 9.73
C GLN A 138 19.26 -17.07 10.23
N GLN A 139 18.87 -18.22 10.76
CA GLN A 139 19.78 -19.20 11.33
C GLN A 139 20.26 -20.17 10.24
N SER A 140 21.33 -20.92 10.54
CA SER A 140 21.91 -21.90 9.61
C SER A 140 20.98 -23.06 9.24
N ASN A 141 19.92 -23.29 10.02
CA ASN A 141 18.87 -24.26 9.69
C ASN A 141 17.81 -23.71 8.73
N GLY A 142 17.88 -22.43 8.36
CA GLY A 142 16.94 -21.75 7.46
C GLY A 142 15.77 -21.03 8.13
N ALA A 143 15.53 -21.25 9.43
CA ALA A 143 14.49 -20.57 10.19
C ALA A 143 14.99 -19.27 10.84
N TRP A 144 14.05 -18.51 11.39
CA TRP A 144 14.37 -17.37 12.26
C TRP A 144 14.19 -17.78 13.72
N SER A 145 15.01 -17.17 14.57
CA SER A 145 14.98 -17.36 16.02
C SER A 145 15.20 -16.03 16.72
N TYR A 146 14.90 -16.00 18.01
CA TYR A 146 15.28 -14.88 18.87
C TYR A 146 16.79 -14.68 18.88
N ARG A 147 17.22 -13.42 18.90
CA ARG A 147 18.63 -13.02 18.74
C ARG A 147 19.52 -13.58 19.86
N ARG A 148 18.96 -13.77 21.05
CA ARG A 148 19.66 -14.28 22.24
C ARG A 148 19.82 -15.80 22.28
N THR A 149 18.91 -16.54 21.66
CA THR A 149 18.83 -18.00 21.80
C THR A 149 19.32 -18.74 20.56
N GLY A 150 19.29 -18.08 19.38
CA GLY A 150 19.86 -18.60 18.14
C GLY A 150 19.17 -19.87 17.64
N VAL A 151 19.88 -20.63 16.80
CA VAL A 151 19.36 -21.81 16.06
C VAL A 151 18.57 -22.84 16.88
N LYS A 152 18.87 -23.01 18.18
CA LYS A 152 18.16 -23.98 19.06
C LYS A 152 16.73 -23.57 19.36
N ASP A 153 16.39 -22.32 19.10
CA ASP A 153 15.12 -21.70 19.45
C ASP A 153 14.40 -21.15 18.21
N SER A 154 14.77 -21.66 17.03
CA SER A 154 14.06 -21.41 15.79
C SER A 154 12.59 -21.77 15.93
N ASP A 155 11.71 -20.87 15.50
CA ASP A 155 10.28 -21.05 15.65
C ASP A 155 9.48 -20.64 14.40
N THR A 156 8.31 -21.24 14.27
CA THR A 156 7.40 -21.08 13.13
C THR A 156 6.87 -19.65 13.00
N SER A 157 6.67 -18.97 14.14
CA SER A 157 6.08 -17.64 14.20
C SER A 157 7.08 -16.56 13.75
N LEU A 158 8.33 -16.59 14.21
CA LEU A 158 9.41 -15.70 13.76
C LEU A 158 9.77 -15.96 12.31
N THR A 159 9.84 -17.24 11.91
CA THR A 159 10.10 -17.62 10.51
C THR A 159 9.07 -17.02 9.57
N GLN A 160 7.80 -16.98 9.97
CA GLN A 160 6.76 -16.29 9.20
C GLN A 160 7.03 -14.79 9.05
N TYR A 161 7.43 -14.07 10.10
CA TYR A 161 7.69 -12.63 9.98
C TYR A 161 8.96 -12.34 9.18
N GLY A 162 9.99 -13.19 9.29
CA GLY A 162 11.15 -13.13 8.40
C GLY A 162 10.73 -13.26 6.94
N MET A 163 10.00 -14.32 6.59
CA MET A 163 9.47 -14.54 5.25
C MET A 163 8.56 -13.40 4.77
N LEU A 164 7.69 -12.88 5.64
CA LEU A 164 6.79 -11.79 5.31
C LEU A 164 7.56 -10.50 5.02
N ALA A 165 8.58 -10.16 5.82
CA ALA A 165 9.42 -9.00 5.57
C ALA A 165 10.21 -9.14 4.25
N LEU A 166 10.73 -10.33 3.94
CA LEU A 166 11.38 -10.60 2.66
C LEU A 166 10.42 -10.40 1.48
N TRP A 167 9.22 -10.97 1.57
CA TRP A 167 8.21 -10.86 0.54
C TRP A 167 7.73 -9.41 0.33
N THR A 168 7.46 -8.68 1.42
CA THR A 168 7.07 -7.28 1.34
C THR A 168 8.19 -6.45 0.70
N ALA A 169 9.44 -6.60 1.15
CA ALA A 169 10.56 -5.86 0.56
C ALA A 169 10.75 -6.16 -0.94
N ASP A 170 10.61 -7.43 -1.36
CA ASP A 170 10.65 -7.85 -2.77
C ASP A 170 9.58 -7.15 -3.61
N SER A 171 8.36 -7.03 -3.06
CA SER A 171 7.23 -6.34 -3.68
C SER A 171 7.43 -4.83 -3.86
N TYR A 172 8.44 -4.27 -3.20
CA TYR A 172 8.87 -2.86 -3.32
C TYR A 172 10.31 -2.75 -3.86
N GLY A 173 10.73 -3.71 -4.68
CA GLY A 173 11.97 -3.64 -5.46
C GLY A 173 13.25 -4.09 -4.75
N ARG A 174 13.18 -4.50 -3.48
CA ARG A 174 14.33 -5.07 -2.74
C ARG A 174 14.28 -6.59 -2.81
N ARG A 175 14.92 -7.15 -3.85
CA ARG A 175 14.79 -8.57 -4.20
C ARG A 175 15.09 -9.51 -3.04
N ALA A 176 14.18 -10.44 -2.79
CA ALA A 176 14.38 -11.50 -1.81
C ALA A 176 15.46 -12.48 -2.30
N PRO A 177 16.49 -12.80 -1.50
CA PRO A 177 17.54 -13.72 -1.92
C PRO A 177 17.06 -15.17 -1.91
N GLN A 178 17.39 -15.90 -2.98
CA GLN A 178 16.96 -17.30 -3.18
C GLN A 178 17.41 -18.24 -2.08
N GLY A 179 18.67 -18.14 -1.67
CA GLY A 179 19.25 -19.03 -0.67
C GLY A 179 18.46 -19.00 0.64
N PRO A 180 18.26 -17.82 1.25
CA PRO A 180 17.41 -17.64 2.42
C PRO A 180 15.99 -18.17 2.26
N VAL A 181 15.30 -17.83 1.16
CA VAL A 181 13.92 -18.30 0.91
C VAL A 181 13.85 -19.82 0.80
N ALA A 182 14.76 -20.44 0.03
CA ALA A 182 14.80 -21.88 -0.15
C ALA A 182 15.15 -22.62 1.16
N GLN A 183 16.05 -22.07 1.98
CA GLN A 183 16.38 -22.65 3.28
C GLN A 183 15.19 -22.59 4.25
N ALA A 184 14.44 -21.50 4.27
CA ALA A 184 13.22 -21.37 5.06
C ALA A 184 12.16 -22.40 4.65
N ALA A 185 11.93 -22.56 3.35
CA ALA A 185 11.02 -23.56 2.81
C ALA A 185 11.44 -25.00 3.18
N ARG A 186 12.74 -25.32 3.09
CA ARG A 186 13.25 -26.64 3.51
C ARG A 186 13.02 -26.89 4.99
N TRP A 187 13.31 -25.90 5.85
CA TRP A 187 13.06 -26.03 7.28
C TRP A 187 11.59 -26.30 7.56
N LEU A 188 10.68 -25.51 6.98
CA LEU A 188 9.24 -25.69 7.14
C LEU A 188 8.78 -27.08 6.71
N MET A 189 9.23 -27.58 5.55
CA MET A 189 8.91 -28.94 5.09
C MET A 189 9.46 -30.02 6.02
N GLN A 190 10.65 -29.84 6.59
CA GLN A 190 11.26 -30.80 7.52
C GLN A 190 10.60 -30.81 8.90
N THR A 191 9.99 -29.69 9.30
CA THR A 191 9.36 -29.52 10.60
C THR A 191 7.84 -29.58 10.58
N GLN A 192 7.24 -29.81 9.40
CA GLN A 192 5.81 -30.07 9.29
C GLN A 192 5.48 -31.37 10.01
N THR A 193 4.43 -31.34 10.83
CA THR A 193 4.02 -32.49 11.63
C THR A 193 3.36 -33.55 10.75
N GLN A 194 3.30 -34.79 11.24
CA GLN A 194 2.75 -35.91 10.47
C GLN A 194 1.25 -35.74 10.13
N ASP A 195 0.50 -34.98 10.94
CA ASP A 195 -0.91 -34.67 10.69
C ASP A 195 -1.13 -33.58 9.61
N GLY A 196 -0.04 -33.01 9.08
CA GLY A 196 -0.01 -31.94 8.09
C GLY A 196 0.03 -30.53 8.68
N GLY A 197 -0.07 -30.38 10.00
CA GLY A 197 -0.03 -29.10 10.68
C GLY A 197 1.39 -28.59 10.96
N PHE A 198 1.46 -27.54 11.79
CA PHE A 198 2.70 -27.02 12.33
C PHE A 198 2.54 -26.70 13.82
N CYS A 199 3.64 -26.80 14.56
CA CYS A 199 3.70 -26.49 15.97
C CYS A 199 4.70 -25.34 16.25
N TYR A 200 4.70 -24.86 17.50
CA TYR A 200 5.63 -23.82 17.94
C TYR A 200 6.94 -24.46 18.43
N LYS A 201 8.08 -24.00 17.88
CA LYS A 201 9.43 -24.52 18.16
C LYS A 201 9.52 -26.06 17.95
N PRO A 202 9.38 -26.51 16.69
CA PRO A 202 9.48 -27.93 16.34
C PRO A 202 10.91 -28.46 16.53
N ASN A 203 11.03 -29.76 16.80
CA ASN A 203 12.32 -30.44 16.76
C ASN A 203 12.57 -31.00 15.34
N ILE A 204 13.72 -30.67 14.75
CA ILE A 204 14.12 -31.23 13.46
C ILE A 204 14.27 -32.76 13.60
N GLY A 205 13.66 -33.51 12.69
CA GLY A 205 13.70 -34.98 12.69
C GLY A 205 12.68 -35.65 13.60
N ASP A 206 11.85 -34.88 14.31
CA ASP A 206 10.75 -35.40 15.14
C ASP A 206 9.43 -34.70 14.79
N PRO A 207 8.70 -35.20 13.78
CA PRO A 207 7.44 -34.61 13.31
C PRO A 207 6.28 -34.74 14.32
N ASN A 208 6.49 -35.44 15.44
CA ASN A 208 5.50 -35.59 16.52
C ASN A 208 5.94 -34.92 17.82
N SER A 209 7.03 -34.14 17.79
CA SER A 209 7.60 -33.50 18.99
C SER A 209 6.61 -32.63 19.74
N ARG A 210 5.66 -32.01 19.03
CA ARG A 210 4.62 -31.12 19.61
C ARG A 210 3.34 -31.14 18.77
N GLN A 211 2.24 -30.84 19.44
CA GLN A 211 0.92 -30.75 18.80
C GLN A 211 0.83 -29.55 17.85
N SER A 212 0.24 -29.80 16.69
CA SER A 212 -0.13 -28.76 15.73
C SER A 212 -1.13 -27.77 16.31
N THR A 213 -0.98 -26.49 15.97
CA THR A 213 -1.92 -25.44 16.38
C THR A 213 -2.40 -24.65 15.18
N LEU A 214 -3.58 -24.03 15.30
CA LEU A 214 -4.12 -23.15 14.25
C LEU A 214 -3.17 -22.00 13.91
N SER A 215 -2.63 -21.32 14.93
CA SER A 215 -1.70 -20.20 14.74
C SER A 215 -0.41 -20.61 14.04
N CYS A 216 0.21 -21.73 14.44
CA CYS A 216 1.44 -22.20 13.81
C CYS A 216 1.17 -22.77 12.43
N THR A 217 0.04 -23.46 12.22
CA THR A 217 -0.28 -24.07 10.92
C THR A 217 -0.55 -23.01 9.87
N THR A 218 -1.30 -21.95 10.19
CA THR A 218 -1.49 -20.83 9.24
C THR A 218 -0.20 -20.04 9.02
N ALA A 219 0.66 -19.92 10.05
CA ALA A 219 1.97 -19.29 9.91
C ALA A 219 2.93 -20.08 9.01
N GLY A 220 3.08 -21.38 9.25
CA GLY A 220 3.94 -22.27 8.48
C GLY A 220 3.43 -22.47 7.06
N GLY A 221 2.13 -22.76 6.89
CA GLY A 221 1.49 -22.92 5.59
C GLY A 221 1.53 -21.64 4.75
N GLY A 222 1.20 -20.49 5.33
CA GLY A 222 1.34 -19.19 4.66
C GLY A 222 2.77 -18.89 4.24
N SER A 223 3.76 -19.27 5.06
CA SER A 223 5.18 -19.11 4.74
C SER A 223 5.65 -20.02 3.60
N LEU A 224 5.11 -21.24 3.50
CA LEU A 224 5.36 -22.11 2.36
C LEU A 224 4.78 -21.53 1.07
N TYR A 225 3.57 -20.95 1.11
CA TYR A 225 3.02 -20.25 -0.05
C TYR A 225 3.81 -18.99 -0.42
N MET A 226 4.27 -18.20 0.55
CA MET A 226 5.18 -17.07 0.30
C MET A 226 6.48 -17.54 -0.37
N ALA A 227 7.06 -18.64 0.12
CA ALA A 227 8.26 -19.21 -0.49
C ALA A 227 7.99 -19.73 -1.90
N ALA A 228 6.89 -20.45 -2.13
CA ALA A 228 6.48 -20.90 -3.46
C ALA A 228 6.40 -19.72 -4.44
N TYR A 229 5.76 -18.62 -4.02
CA TYR A 229 5.64 -17.41 -4.83
C TYR A 229 7.00 -16.79 -5.19
N LEU A 230 7.86 -16.58 -4.19
CA LEU A 230 9.19 -15.96 -4.34
C LEU A 230 10.15 -16.83 -5.18
N LEU A 231 10.01 -18.16 -5.11
CA LEU A 231 10.77 -19.12 -5.91
C LEU A 231 10.16 -19.38 -7.29
N GLY A 232 9.09 -18.66 -7.66
CA GLY A 232 8.47 -18.77 -8.98
C GLY A 232 7.56 -19.99 -9.17
N PHE A 233 7.25 -20.74 -8.12
CA PHE A 233 6.31 -21.86 -8.15
C PHE A 233 4.87 -21.37 -7.98
N LYS A 234 4.34 -20.66 -8.98
CA LYS A 234 2.92 -20.26 -9.05
C LYS A 234 2.23 -20.91 -10.25
N ALA A 235 0.95 -21.26 -10.08
CA ALA A 235 0.10 -21.62 -11.20
C ALA A 235 -0.20 -20.37 -12.05
N LYS A 236 -0.54 -20.58 -13.32
CA LYS A 236 -1.06 -19.50 -14.16
C LYS A 236 -2.34 -18.95 -13.53
N ALA A 237 -2.45 -17.63 -13.51
CA ALA A 237 -3.65 -16.98 -13.01
C ALA A 237 -4.86 -17.42 -13.85
N GLU A 238 -5.98 -17.71 -13.20
CA GLU A 238 -7.26 -17.85 -13.88
C GLU A 238 -7.53 -16.58 -14.70
N LYS A 239 -7.90 -16.75 -15.98
CA LYS A 239 -8.20 -15.62 -16.87
C LYS A 239 -9.23 -14.71 -16.22
N LYS A 240 -8.83 -13.46 -16.02
CA LYS A 240 -9.66 -12.44 -15.38
C LYS A 240 -10.68 -11.93 -16.42
N ASP A 241 -11.92 -11.68 -15.97
CA ASP A 241 -12.69 -10.56 -16.50
C ASP A 241 -12.28 -9.39 -15.61
N ASP A 242 -11.29 -8.64 -16.10
CA ASP A 242 -10.44 -7.78 -15.31
C ASP A 242 -11.01 -6.41 -15.03
N GLY A 243 -12.17 -6.10 -15.64
CA GLY A 243 -12.68 -4.74 -15.70
C GLY A 243 -11.66 -3.77 -16.32
N LEU A 244 -10.62 -4.30 -16.96
CA LEU A 244 -9.68 -3.52 -17.73
C LEU A 244 -10.39 -3.15 -19.03
N PRO A 245 -10.18 -1.93 -19.56
CA PRO A 245 -10.63 -1.60 -20.90
C PRO A 245 -10.19 -2.70 -21.88
N PRO A 246 -10.99 -3.06 -22.90
CA PRO A 246 -10.65 -4.12 -23.87
C PRO A 246 -9.28 -3.99 -24.55
N ALA A 247 -8.62 -2.84 -24.41
CA ALA A 247 -7.27 -2.54 -24.90
C ALA A 247 -6.12 -3.06 -24.01
N LEU A 248 -6.39 -3.46 -22.76
CA LEU A 248 -5.39 -3.98 -21.83
C LEU A 248 -5.57 -5.50 -21.69
N GLU A 249 -4.69 -6.26 -22.32
CA GLU A 249 -4.57 -7.70 -22.10
C GLU A 249 -3.37 -7.97 -21.19
N LEU A 250 -3.55 -8.80 -20.16
CA LEU A 250 -2.44 -9.31 -19.36
C LEU A 250 -1.57 -10.21 -20.23
N VAL A 251 -0.49 -9.66 -20.78
CA VAL A 251 0.52 -10.44 -21.50
C VAL A 251 1.57 -10.90 -20.49
N GLU A 252 1.55 -12.18 -20.13
CA GLU A 252 2.68 -12.82 -19.45
C GLU A 252 3.89 -12.74 -20.40
N THR A 253 4.79 -11.78 -20.20
CA THR A 253 6.05 -11.79 -20.94
C THR A 253 6.90 -12.96 -20.44
N THR A 254 7.53 -13.69 -21.36
CA THR A 254 8.44 -14.81 -21.04
C THR A 254 9.55 -14.40 -20.06
N ALA A 255 9.89 -13.11 -19.98
CA ALA A 255 10.87 -12.55 -19.05
C ALA A 255 10.46 -12.63 -17.56
N GLU A 256 9.17 -12.62 -17.21
CA GLU A 256 8.70 -12.77 -15.82
C GLU A 256 8.91 -14.19 -15.27
N SER A 257 8.87 -15.20 -16.15
CA SER A 257 9.19 -16.58 -15.79
C SER A 257 10.69 -16.81 -15.65
N GLU A 258 11.53 -15.95 -16.22
CA GLU A 258 12.99 -16.03 -16.18
C GLU A 258 13.61 -15.25 -15.00
N THR A 259 12.91 -14.25 -14.45
CA THR A 259 13.41 -13.38 -13.35
C THR A 259 13.07 -13.87 -11.94
N ARG A 260 12.17 -14.85 -11.80
CA ARG A 260 11.93 -15.55 -10.53
C ARG A 260 12.92 -16.69 -10.39
N LEU A 261 13.45 -16.82 -9.18
CA LEU A 261 14.60 -17.65 -8.85
C LEU A 261 14.30 -19.12 -9.20
N GLN A 262 14.80 -19.61 -10.33
CA GLN A 262 14.73 -21.04 -10.66
C GLN A 262 15.57 -21.80 -9.64
N ALA A 263 14.88 -22.25 -8.59
CA ALA A 263 15.55 -22.54 -7.35
C ALA A 263 16.34 -23.85 -7.45
N GLN A 264 17.65 -23.75 -7.70
CA GLN A 264 18.54 -24.91 -7.70
C GLN A 264 18.42 -25.66 -6.36
N GLY A 265 18.01 -26.93 -6.42
CA GLY A 265 17.98 -27.83 -5.27
C GLY A 265 16.76 -27.70 -4.33
N ILE A 266 15.61 -27.25 -4.81
CA ILE A 266 14.33 -27.39 -4.09
C ILE A 266 13.25 -27.93 -5.02
N ASP A 267 12.48 -28.90 -4.54
CA ASP A 267 11.44 -29.59 -5.30
C ASP A 267 10.10 -28.83 -5.17
N ALA A 268 9.61 -28.28 -6.28
CA ALA A 268 8.33 -27.58 -6.34
C ALA A 268 7.16 -28.49 -5.92
N THR A 269 7.20 -29.79 -6.26
CA THR A 269 6.19 -30.76 -5.86
C THR A 269 6.25 -31.04 -4.36
N ALA A 270 7.43 -31.00 -3.73
CA ALA A 270 7.55 -31.14 -2.28
C ALA A 270 6.89 -29.96 -1.55
N ILE A 271 7.16 -28.71 -1.99
CA ILE A 271 6.51 -27.52 -1.43
C ILE A 271 4.99 -27.61 -1.60
N GLN A 272 4.51 -27.95 -2.80
CA GLN A 272 3.08 -28.06 -3.06
C GLN A 272 2.42 -29.12 -2.16
N ARG A 273 3.05 -30.29 -1.96
CA ARG A 273 2.54 -31.32 -1.04
C ARG A 273 2.45 -30.81 0.39
N ALA A 274 3.47 -30.10 0.86
CA ALA A 274 3.48 -29.52 2.21
C ALA A 274 2.37 -28.45 2.38
N CYS A 275 2.19 -27.59 1.39
CA CYS A 275 1.08 -26.62 1.35
C CYS A 275 -0.29 -27.32 1.43
N VAL A 276 -0.53 -28.35 0.62
CA VAL A 276 -1.79 -29.10 0.61
C VAL A 276 -2.04 -29.83 1.94
N ALA A 277 -0.99 -30.38 2.57
CA ALA A 277 -1.10 -31.00 3.88
C ALA A 277 -1.53 -29.98 4.96
N GLY A 278 -0.94 -28.77 4.91
CA GLY A 278 -1.31 -27.64 5.77
C GLY A 278 -2.75 -27.19 5.55
N ASP A 279 -3.17 -27.04 4.29
CA ASP A 279 -4.56 -26.72 3.94
C ASP A 279 -5.53 -27.76 4.50
N GLY A 280 -5.23 -29.05 4.31
CA GLY A 280 -6.04 -30.14 4.83
C GLY A 280 -6.15 -30.09 6.36
N TRP A 281 -5.06 -29.76 7.06
CA TRP A 281 -5.08 -29.61 8.51
C TRP A 281 -5.94 -28.42 8.94
N VAL A 282 -5.76 -27.24 8.32
CA VAL A 282 -6.56 -26.05 8.59
C VAL A 282 -8.04 -26.33 8.35
N SER A 283 -8.42 -26.95 7.23
CA SER A 283 -9.82 -27.26 6.93
C SER A 283 -10.49 -28.21 7.94
N ARG A 284 -9.74 -29.12 8.56
CA ARG A 284 -10.27 -30.03 9.60
C ARG A 284 -10.43 -29.38 10.97
N HIS A 285 -9.60 -28.39 11.28
CA HIS A 285 -9.52 -27.78 12.62
C HIS A 285 -10.11 -26.37 12.67
N PHE A 286 -10.31 -25.71 11.54
CA PHE A 286 -10.96 -24.42 11.49
C PHE A 286 -12.48 -24.57 11.63
N GLY A 287 -13.06 -23.80 12.55
CA GLY A 287 -14.51 -23.71 12.73
C GLY A 287 -14.90 -23.00 14.02
N PRO A 288 -16.20 -22.76 14.23
CA PRO A 288 -16.74 -22.06 15.42
C PRO A 288 -16.25 -22.60 16.76
N GLN A 289 -16.06 -23.91 16.85
CA GLN A 289 -15.59 -24.62 18.02
C GLN A 289 -14.16 -24.26 18.47
N ASN A 290 -13.32 -23.76 17.55
CA ASN A 290 -11.91 -23.45 17.79
C ASN A 290 -11.63 -21.93 17.74
N GLN A 291 -12.67 -21.11 17.85
CA GLN A 291 -12.56 -19.65 17.82
C GLN A 291 -11.92 -19.03 19.07
N ASN A 292 -11.78 -19.78 20.18
CA ASN A 292 -11.09 -19.33 21.40
C ASN A 292 -9.70 -19.96 21.57
N ALA A 293 -9.02 -20.23 20.46
CA ALA A 293 -7.64 -20.72 20.49
C ALA A 293 -6.71 -19.73 21.20
N MET A 294 -5.65 -20.23 21.84
CA MET A 294 -4.60 -19.35 22.33
C MET A 294 -4.06 -18.51 21.16
N TRP A 295 -3.94 -17.19 21.35
CA TRP A 295 -3.53 -16.22 20.33
C TRP A 295 -4.54 -16.02 19.18
N THR A 296 -5.86 -16.10 19.42
CA THR A 296 -6.90 -16.01 18.37
C THR A 296 -6.70 -14.86 17.38
N TYR A 297 -6.46 -13.63 17.83
CA TYR A 297 -6.39 -12.47 16.92
C TYR A 297 -5.18 -12.56 15.98
N TYR A 298 -4.01 -12.95 16.52
CA TYR A 298 -2.83 -13.27 15.73
C TYR A 298 -3.11 -14.40 14.72
N TYR A 299 -3.77 -15.46 15.18
CA TYR A 299 -4.17 -16.58 14.34
C TYR A 299 -5.10 -16.14 13.20
N LEU A 300 -6.13 -15.32 13.46
CA LEU A 300 -7.07 -14.85 12.44
C LEU A 300 -6.32 -14.09 11.35
N TYR A 301 -5.41 -13.18 11.72
CA TYR A 301 -4.58 -12.52 10.72
C TYR A 301 -3.65 -13.49 9.97
N GLY A 302 -3.09 -14.49 10.65
CA GLY A 302 -2.37 -15.61 10.02
C GLY A 302 -3.22 -16.39 9.02
N LEU A 303 -4.50 -16.64 9.33
CA LEU A 303 -5.44 -17.31 8.44
C LEU A 303 -5.72 -16.48 7.19
N GLU A 304 -5.97 -15.17 7.34
CA GLU A 304 -6.15 -14.27 6.20
C GLU A 304 -4.92 -14.29 5.29
N ARG A 305 -3.72 -14.21 5.87
CA ARG A 305 -2.47 -14.30 5.11
C ARG A 305 -2.35 -15.63 4.38
N HIS A 306 -2.54 -16.75 5.08
CA HIS A 306 -2.47 -18.10 4.54
C HIS A 306 -3.40 -18.25 3.33
N MET A 307 -4.67 -17.87 3.49
CA MET A 307 -5.67 -17.99 2.43
C MET A 307 -5.34 -17.08 1.24
N SER A 308 -4.92 -15.85 1.49
CA SER A 308 -4.57 -14.89 0.43
C SER A 308 -3.35 -15.35 -0.39
N PHE A 309 -2.31 -15.90 0.24
CA PHE A 309 -1.15 -16.44 -0.48
C PHE A 309 -1.44 -17.77 -1.19
N ARG A 310 -2.30 -18.62 -0.59
CA ARG A 310 -2.79 -19.82 -1.27
C ARG A 310 -3.48 -19.46 -2.58
N ASP A 311 -4.42 -18.51 -2.53
CA ASP A 311 -5.17 -18.09 -3.71
C ASP A 311 -4.21 -17.52 -4.78
N LEU A 312 -3.24 -16.68 -4.36
CA LEU A 312 -2.20 -16.14 -5.25
C LEU A 312 -1.38 -17.24 -5.95
N VAL A 313 -0.84 -18.20 -5.19
CA VAL A 313 0.02 -19.26 -5.74
C VAL A 313 -0.78 -20.25 -6.59
N GLN A 314 -2.05 -20.50 -6.25
CA GLN A 314 -2.94 -21.37 -7.02
C GLN A 314 -3.56 -20.67 -8.23
N GLY A 315 -3.26 -19.38 -8.45
CA GLY A 315 -3.83 -18.59 -9.54
C GLY A 315 -5.34 -18.35 -9.40
N LYS A 316 -5.89 -18.54 -8.20
CA LYS A 316 -7.33 -18.42 -7.94
C LYS A 316 -7.72 -16.98 -7.70
N LYS A 317 -8.88 -16.59 -8.23
CA LYS A 317 -9.49 -15.31 -7.90
C LYS A 317 -9.89 -15.28 -6.40
N PRO A 318 -9.50 -14.25 -5.63
CA PRO A 318 -9.97 -14.11 -4.26
C PRO A 318 -11.49 -14.01 -4.22
N GLU A 319 -12.13 -14.91 -3.49
CA GLU A 319 -13.57 -14.84 -3.23
C GLU A 319 -13.89 -13.54 -2.48
N ALA A 320 -15.02 -12.91 -2.85
CA ALA A 320 -15.44 -11.65 -2.21
C ALA A 320 -15.86 -11.86 -0.74
N GLU A 321 -16.56 -12.97 -0.47
CA GLU A 321 -17.22 -13.26 0.80
C GLU A 321 -16.95 -14.71 1.26
N PRO A 322 -15.68 -15.15 1.40
CA PRO A 322 -15.38 -16.54 1.68
C PRO A 322 -15.87 -16.95 3.07
N ALA A 323 -16.25 -18.22 3.23
CA ALA A 323 -16.80 -18.75 4.48
C ALA A 323 -15.85 -18.57 5.68
N TRP A 324 -14.54 -18.68 5.46
CA TRP A 324 -13.54 -18.50 6.52
C TRP A 324 -13.47 -17.05 7.02
N TYR A 325 -13.61 -16.08 6.11
CA TYR A 325 -13.60 -14.66 6.46
C TYR A 325 -14.85 -14.32 7.26
N ASN A 326 -16.01 -14.76 6.78
CA ASN A 326 -17.30 -14.60 7.46
C ASN A 326 -17.29 -15.18 8.88
N THR A 327 -16.76 -16.39 9.03
CA THR A 327 -16.60 -17.04 10.35
C THR A 327 -15.76 -16.17 11.30
N GLY A 328 -14.66 -15.59 10.82
CA GLY A 328 -13.84 -14.69 11.63
C GLY A 328 -14.50 -13.32 11.91
N VAL A 329 -15.23 -12.76 10.95
CA VAL A 329 -15.99 -11.51 11.14
C VAL A 329 -17.06 -11.67 12.21
N THR A 330 -17.85 -12.75 12.16
CA THR A 330 -18.86 -13.04 13.20
C THR A 330 -18.22 -13.22 14.57
N TYR A 331 -17.06 -13.88 14.64
CA TYR A 331 -16.32 -13.98 15.89
C TYR A 331 -15.89 -12.60 16.42
N LEU A 332 -15.22 -11.79 15.59
CA LEU A 332 -14.73 -10.48 15.99
C LEU A 332 -15.87 -9.54 16.41
N MET A 333 -17.01 -9.60 15.74
CA MET A 333 -18.22 -8.86 16.12
C MET A 333 -18.69 -9.20 17.53
N ASN A 334 -18.66 -10.48 17.90
CA ASN A 334 -19.06 -10.94 19.23
C ASN A 334 -18.01 -10.64 20.31
N GLN A 335 -16.75 -10.42 19.93
CA GLN A 335 -15.65 -10.15 20.88
C GLN A 335 -15.28 -8.67 21.03
N GLN A 336 -15.77 -7.79 20.16
CA GLN A 336 -15.42 -6.37 20.22
C GLN A 336 -15.97 -5.74 21.51
N LYS A 337 -15.10 -5.06 22.26
CA LYS A 337 -15.47 -4.35 23.48
C LYS A 337 -16.17 -3.02 23.16
N LYS A 338 -16.82 -2.44 24.17
CA LYS A 338 -17.52 -1.15 24.06
C LYS A 338 -16.61 0.01 23.66
N ASP A 339 -15.34 -0.05 24.02
CA ASP A 339 -14.32 0.94 23.65
C ASP A 339 -13.77 0.74 22.22
N GLY A 340 -14.25 -0.27 21.50
CA GLY A 340 -13.82 -0.61 20.15
C GLY A 340 -12.65 -1.59 20.09
N SER A 341 -12.03 -1.93 21.23
CA SER A 341 -10.87 -2.81 21.27
C SER A 341 -11.22 -4.29 21.19
N TRP A 342 -10.23 -5.08 20.80
CA TRP A 342 -10.14 -6.50 21.06
C TRP A 342 -8.96 -6.76 21.99
N ALA A 343 -9.13 -7.66 22.96
CA ALA A 343 -8.06 -7.99 23.88
C ALA A 343 -8.06 -9.49 24.19
N GLY A 344 -6.89 -10.09 24.03
CA GLY A 344 -6.54 -11.42 24.47
C GLY A 344 -5.17 -11.39 25.15
N PRO A 345 -4.41 -12.49 25.08
CA PRO A 345 -3.14 -12.61 25.81
C PRO A 345 -2.01 -11.68 25.33
N ASN A 346 -2.12 -11.05 24.14
CA ASN A 346 -1.06 -10.16 23.64
C ASN A 346 -1.18 -8.72 24.17
N GLY A 347 -2.34 -8.33 24.70
CA GLY A 347 -2.66 -6.95 25.08
C GLY A 347 -3.59 -6.28 24.07
N GLY A 348 -4.32 -5.25 24.53
CA GLY A 348 -5.42 -4.64 23.77
C GLY A 348 -4.97 -4.00 22.45
N GLU A 349 -3.81 -3.36 22.43
CA GLU A 349 -3.30 -2.67 21.24
C GLU A 349 -2.87 -3.67 20.15
N ILE A 350 -2.17 -4.74 20.54
CA ILE A 350 -1.67 -5.77 19.62
C ILE A 350 -2.84 -6.57 19.05
N ASP A 351 -3.75 -7.03 19.91
CA ASP A 351 -4.88 -7.84 19.49
C ASP A 351 -5.88 -7.04 18.65
N THR A 352 -6.11 -5.76 18.97
CA THR A 352 -6.89 -4.84 18.12
C THR A 352 -6.25 -4.64 16.75
N SER A 353 -4.92 -4.47 16.70
CA SER A 353 -4.21 -4.32 15.42
C SER A 353 -4.37 -5.56 14.54
N PHE A 354 -4.22 -6.77 15.10
CA PHE A 354 -4.46 -8.01 14.34
C PHE A 354 -5.91 -8.18 13.89
N ALA A 355 -6.89 -7.82 14.72
CA ALA A 355 -8.30 -7.85 14.36
C ALA A 355 -8.58 -6.91 13.16
N ILE A 356 -8.06 -5.68 13.20
CA ILE A 356 -8.19 -4.73 12.10
C ILE A 356 -7.55 -5.28 10.82
N LEU A 357 -6.31 -5.78 10.89
CA LEU A 357 -5.60 -6.34 9.74
C LEU A 357 -6.37 -7.50 9.08
N PHE A 358 -7.02 -8.36 9.88
CA PHE A 358 -7.93 -9.39 9.38
C PHE A 358 -9.17 -8.79 8.70
N LEU A 359 -9.89 -7.88 9.38
CA LEU A 359 -11.13 -7.28 8.89
C LEU A 359 -10.95 -6.50 7.58
N VAL A 360 -9.79 -5.87 7.38
CA VAL A 360 -9.50 -5.14 6.14
C VAL A 360 -8.89 -6.02 5.05
N ARG A 361 -8.70 -7.33 5.30
CA ARG A 361 -7.95 -8.26 4.44
C ARG A 361 -6.59 -7.69 4.02
N SER A 362 -5.78 -7.34 5.02
CA SER A 362 -4.53 -6.61 4.81
C SER A 362 -3.58 -7.31 3.84
N THR A 363 -3.40 -8.63 3.95
CA THR A 363 -2.49 -9.36 3.05
C THR A 363 -3.00 -9.37 1.63
N GLN A 364 -4.30 -9.60 1.43
CA GLN A 364 -4.92 -9.51 0.09
C GLN A 364 -4.67 -8.14 -0.55
N LYS A 365 -4.78 -7.05 0.22
CA LYS A 365 -4.46 -5.70 -0.27
C LYS A 365 -2.98 -5.57 -0.67
N SER A 366 -2.05 -6.02 0.19
CA SER A 366 -0.61 -6.01 -0.15
C SER A 366 -0.30 -6.78 -1.42
N ILE A 367 -0.91 -7.96 -1.60
CA ILE A 367 -0.73 -8.77 -2.82
C ILE A 367 -1.24 -8.01 -4.04
N GLY A 368 -2.39 -7.34 -3.94
CA GLY A 368 -2.89 -6.47 -5.00
C GLY A 368 -1.88 -5.39 -5.40
N THR A 369 -1.30 -4.68 -4.43
CA THR A 369 -0.23 -3.69 -4.68
C THR A 369 1.01 -4.33 -5.30
N ALA A 370 1.44 -5.50 -4.81
CA ALA A 370 2.62 -6.21 -5.32
C ALA A 370 2.45 -6.60 -6.80
N ILE A 371 1.29 -7.14 -7.19
CA ILE A 371 1.00 -7.48 -8.59
C ILE A 371 1.06 -6.23 -9.48
N LEU A 372 0.56 -5.10 -9.00
CA LEU A 372 0.66 -3.83 -9.73
C LEU A 372 2.11 -3.38 -9.88
N ASN A 373 2.92 -3.51 -8.83
CA ASN A 373 4.34 -3.15 -8.88
C ASN A 373 5.17 -4.09 -9.78
N GLU A 374 4.72 -5.34 -9.99
CA GLU A 374 5.38 -6.29 -10.90
C GLU A 374 5.11 -6.00 -12.38
N GLY A 375 3.98 -5.38 -12.72
CA GLY A 375 3.58 -5.20 -14.11
C GLY A 375 4.44 -4.17 -14.87
N VAL A 376 4.85 -4.53 -16.09
CA VAL A 376 5.62 -3.69 -17.01
C VAL A 376 4.78 -3.39 -18.26
N LEU A 377 4.75 -2.14 -18.71
CA LEU A 377 4.09 -1.74 -19.95
C LEU A 377 4.88 -2.21 -21.19
N VAL A 378 4.19 -2.37 -22.31
CA VAL A 378 4.81 -2.51 -23.64
C VAL A 378 5.64 -1.25 -23.91
N GLY A 379 6.95 -1.34 -23.68
CA GLY A 379 7.87 -0.19 -23.66
C GLY A 379 8.83 -0.14 -22.47
N GLY A 380 8.73 -1.06 -21.50
CA GLY A 380 9.70 -1.21 -20.40
C GLY A 380 9.53 -0.21 -19.25
N GLN A 381 8.45 0.58 -19.23
CA GLN A 381 8.09 1.44 -18.09
C GLN A 381 7.17 0.65 -17.14
N GLY A 382 7.48 0.64 -15.84
CA GLY A 382 6.65 -0.03 -14.83
C GLY A 382 5.26 0.61 -14.69
N LEU A 383 4.31 -0.12 -14.12
CA LEU A 383 2.96 0.41 -13.84
C LEU A 383 3.01 1.43 -12.68
N PRO A 384 2.27 2.56 -12.79
CA PRO A 384 2.12 3.50 -11.67
C PRO A 384 1.50 2.81 -10.43
N LYS A 385 1.98 3.17 -9.23
CA LYS A 385 1.55 2.59 -7.93
C LYS A 385 0.03 2.69 -7.65
N ASN A 386 -0.72 3.52 -8.38
CA ASN A 386 -2.18 3.65 -8.25
C ASN A 386 -2.87 3.71 -9.62
N ILE A 387 -3.52 2.60 -10.00
CA ILE A 387 -4.23 2.43 -11.27
C ILE A 387 -5.75 2.62 -11.17
N THR A 388 -6.25 3.15 -10.05
CA THR A 388 -7.70 3.36 -9.89
C THR A 388 -8.17 4.36 -10.95
N ASN A 389 -9.06 3.92 -11.84
CA ASN A 389 -9.57 4.64 -13.01
C ASN A 389 -8.56 4.88 -14.16
N ALA A 390 -7.51 4.07 -14.27
CA ALA A 390 -6.53 4.20 -15.35
C ALA A 390 -7.15 4.01 -16.76
N THR A 391 -6.74 4.84 -17.72
CA THR A 391 -7.12 4.76 -19.13
C THR A 391 -5.88 4.53 -20.01
N MET A 392 -6.07 3.93 -21.17
CA MET A 392 -5.00 3.75 -22.16
C MET A 392 -5.07 4.84 -23.22
N GLN A 393 -3.94 5.50 -23.46
CA GLN A 393 -3.77 6.46 -24.55
C GLN A 393 -2.40 6.21 -25.20
N ASP A 394 -2.39 5.95 -26.52
CA ASP A 394 -1.18 5.66 -27.32
C ASP A 394 -0.25 4.57 -26.75
N GLY A 395 -0.83 3.50 -26.20
CA GLY A 395 -0.06 2.38 -25.63
C GLY A 395 0.53 2.65 -24.23
N LYS A 396 0.24 3.81 -23.63
CA LYS A 396 0.62 4.14 -22.25
C LYS A 396 -0.60 4.05 -21.32
N VAL A 397 -0.38 3.57 -20.10
CA VAL A 397 -1.39 3.58 -19.02
C VAL A 397 -1.29 4.91 -18.29
N VAL A 398 -2.36 5.70 -18.37
CA VAL A 398 -2.51 7.01 -17.73
C VAL A 398 -3.47 6.85 -16.56
N THR A 399 -3.07 7.27 -15.35
CA THR A 399 -3.93 7.19 -14.16
C THR A 399 -4.50 8.57 -13.85
N PRO A 400 -5.80 8.71 -13.52
CA PRO A 400 -6.44 10.04 -13.44
C PRO A 400 -6.02 10.87 -12.23
N LYS A 401 -5.22 10.34 -11.29
CA LYS A 401 -4.53 11.20 -10.30
C LYS A 401 -3.35 11.98 -10.90
N ALA A 402 -2.94 11.68 -12.13
CA ALA A 402 -1.93 12.42 -12.89
C ALA A 402 -2.52 13.54 -13.75
N GLN A 403 -3.84 13.77 -13.74
CA GLN A 403 -4.45 14.95 -14.34
C GLN A 403 -5.12 15.78 -13.24
N ARG A 404 -4.37 16.72 -12.66
CA ARG A 404 -4.98 18.01 -12.32
C ARG A 404 -4.94 18.80 -13.62
N ASP A 405 -6.10 18.94 -14.25
CA ASP A 405 -6.24 19.56 -15.56
C ASP A 405 -5.92 21.04 -15.47
N VAL A 406 -5.12 21.55 -16.41
CA VAL A 406 -4.84 22.99 -16.55
C VAL A 406 -6.14 23.77 -16.72
N ASP A 407 -7.21 23.15 -17.24
CA ASP A 407 -8.54 23.76 -17.34
C ASP A 407 -9.16 24.10 -15.97
N ASP A 408 -8.84 23.36 -14.91
CA ASP A 408 -9.35 23.65 -13.57
C ASP A 408 -8.58 24.80 -12.90
N LEU A 409 -7.27 24.88 -13.14
CA LEU A 409 -6.47 26.05 -12.77
C LEU A 409 -7.02 27.30 -13.45
N LEU A 410 -7.24 27.23 -14.78
CA LEU A 410 -7.74 28.36 -15.56
C LEU A 410 -9.09 28.85 -15.02
N LYS A 411 -10.02 27.95 -14.68
CA LYS A 411 -11.30 28.33 -14.07
C LYS A 411 -11.16 28.98 -12.69
N ILE A 412 -10.24 28.50 -11.86
CA ILE A 412 -10.02 29.04 -10.51
C ILE A 412 -9.41 30.43 -10.61
N VAL A 413 -8.43 30.64 -11.49
CA VAL A 413 -7.80 31.96 -11.72
C VAL A 413 -8.75 32.94 -12.41
N GLU A 414 -9.64 32.45 -13.29
CA GLU A 414 -10.70 33.27 -13.91
C GLU A 414 -11.83 33.64 -12.91
N SER A 415 -12.00 32.87 -11.82
CA SER A 415 -12.97 33.17 -10.78
C SER A 415 -12.41 34.22 -9.81
N ALA A 416 -13.03 35.40 -9.74
CA ALA A 416 -12.53 36.60 -9.06
C ALA A 416 -12.42 36.51 -7.51
N ASP A 417 -12.44 35.32 -6.90
CA ASP A 417 -12.30 35.10 -5.45
C ASP A 417 -10.88 34.63 -5.11
N ASN A 418 -9.91 35.55 -5.23
CA ASN A 418 -8.46 35.38 -4.99
C ASN A 418 -8.04 35.11 -3.52
N LYS A 419 -8.85 34.43 -2.69
CA LYS A 419 -8.55 34.25 -1.25
C LYS A 419 -8.08 32.86 -0.82
N GLU A 420 -8.17 31.86 -1.70
CA GLU A 420 -7.75 30.46 -1.40
C GLU A 420 -6.80 29.89 -2.48
N PHE A 421 -6.00 30.73 -3.14
CA PHE A 421 -5.03 30.25 -4.13
C PHE A 421 -3.74 29.78 -3.44
N ASP A 422 -3.59 28.45 -3.29
CA ASP A 422 -2.34 27.82 -2.84
C ASP A 422 -1.55 27.32 -4.07
N PRO A 423 -0.43 27.97 -4.45
CA PRO A 423 0.38 27.56 -5.59
C PRO A 423 1.00 26.16 -5.45
N ASP A 424 1.22 25.68 -4.22
CA ASP A 424 1.80 24.35 -3.97
C ASP A 424 0.74 23.24 -4.16
N ALA A 425 -0.56 23.60 -4.13
CA ALA A 425 -1.65 22.70 -4.49
C ALA A 425 -1.69 22.38 -6.00
N PHE A 426 -0.86 23.01 -6.83
CA PHE A 426 -0.83 22.80 -8.29
C PHE A 426 0.50 22.22 -8.79
N GLU A 427 1.29 21.61 -7.91
CA GLU A 427 2.52 20.91 -8.31
C GLU A 427 2.19 19.63 -9.11
N GLY A 428 2.81 19.48 -10.30
CA GLY A 428 2.62 18.33 -11.19
C GLY A 428 1.41 18.39 -12.13
N MET A 429 1.01 19.60 -12.57
CA MET A 429 -0.01 19.75 -13.61
C MET A 429 0.46 19.22 -14.96
N SER A 430 -0.45 18.55 -15.68
CA SER A 430 -0.20 18.05 -17.03
C SER A 430 -1.09 18.78 -18.02
N LEU A 431 -0.51 19.23 -19.14
CA LEU A 431 -1.29 19.70 -20.27
C LEU A 431 -2.13 18.56 -20.87
N HIS A 432 -3.27 18.89 -21.47
CA HIS A 432 -4.15 17.94 -22.12
C HIS A 432 -3.45 17.26 -23.32
N ASP A 433 -3.76 15.99 -23.59
CA ASP A 433 -3.09 15.23 -24.66
C ASP A 433 -3.62 15.55 -26.07
N ASP A 434 -4.92 15.87 -26.19
CA ASP A 434 -5.51 16.42 -27.41
C ASP A 434 -4.80 17.72 -27.86
N ILE A 435 -4.34 17.74 -29.12
CA ILE A 435 -3.51 18.83 -29.67
C ILE A 435 -4.24 20.17 -29.63
N GLU A 436 -5.53 20.22 -29.95
CA GLU A 436 -6.30 21.46 -30.03
C GLU A 436 -6.49 22.04 -28.62
N LYS A 437 -6.92 21.22 -27.66
CA LYS A 437 -7.06 21.63 -26.27
C LYS A 437 -5.73 22.03 -25.65
N ARG A 438 -4.67 21.25 -25.89
CA ARG A 438 -3.31 21.55 -25.43
C ARG A 438 -2.84 22.91 -25.93
N THR A 439 -3.07 23.19 -27.21
CA THR A 439 -2.70 24.46 -27.82
C THR A 439 -3.44 25.61 -27.15
N ASN A 440 -4.75 25.46 -26.91
CA ASN A 440 -5.55 26.45 -26.20
C ASN A 440 -5.08 26.66 -24.74
N GLN A 441 -4.73 25.59 -24.03
CA GLN A 441 -4.18 25.67 -22.68
C GLN A 441 -2.85 26.43 -22.65
N LEU A 442 -1.94 26.13 -23.59
CA LEU A 442 -0.66 26.83 -23.71
C LEU A 442 -0.84 28.32 -24.03
N VAL A 443 -1.78 28.68 -24.89
CA VAL A 443 -2.10 30.09 -25.18
C VAL A 443 -2.53 30.81 -23.90
N ARG A 444 -3.48 30.25 -23.16
CA ARG A 444 -3.97 30.86 -21.91
C ARG A 444 -2.90 30.93 -20.83
N LEU A 445 -2.04 29.92 -20.71
CA LEU A 445 -0.91 29.94 -19.78
C LEU A 445 0.11 31.02 -20.15
N ARG A 446 0.36 31.26 -21.45
CA ARG A 446 1.21 32.37 -21.90
C ARG A 446 0.60 33.72 -21.59
N GLU A 447 -0.72 33.88 -21.67
CA GLU A 447 -1.41 35.11 -21.24
C GLU A 447 -1.34 35.29 -19.71
N MET A 448 -1.40 34.19 -18.96
CA MET A 448 -1.36 34.22 -17.49
C MET A 448 -0.03 34.67 -16.91
N VAL A 449 1.07 34.69 -17.68
CA VAL A 449 2.36 35.20 -17.19
C VAL A 449 2.35 36.70 -16.89
N SER A 450 1.35 37.45 -17.35
CA SER A 450 1.13 38.86 -17.01
C SER A 450 -0.07 39.08 -16.07
N ASN A 451 -0.53 38.03 -15.38
CA ASN A 451 -1.64 38.12 -14.43
C ASN A 451 -1.27 38.97 -13.20
N GLU A 452 -2.25 39.63 -12.59
CA GLU A 452 -2.07 40.47 -11.39
C GLU A 452 -1.55 39.66 -10.18
N ASP A 453 -2.01 38.42 -10.03
CA ASP A 453 -1.60 37.52 -8.96
C ASP A 453 -0.28 36.81 -9.28
N TYR A 454 0.74 37.07 -8.46
CA TYR A 454 2.06 36.45 -8.61
C TYR A 454 2.02 34.92 -8.47
N ASN A 455 1.07 34.37 -7.71
CA ASN A 455 0.93 32.94 -7.58
C ASN A 455 0.43 32.30 -8.89
N ALA A 456 -0.52 32.94 -9.56
CA ALA A 456 -0.99 32.53 -10.88
C ALA A 456 0.16 32.60 -11.91
N ARG A 457 0.92 33.71 -11.92
CA ARG A 457 2.12 33.85 -12.78
C ARG A 457 3.14 32.73 -12.52
N ARG A 458 3.45 32.45 -11.24
CA ARG A 458 4.41 31.41 -10.83
C ARG A 458 4.00 30.03 -11.38
N VAL A 459 2.72 29.69 -11.22
CA VAL A 459 2.18 28.41 -11.68
C VAL A 459 2.18 28.32 -13.22
N ALA A 460 1.79 29.39 -13.91
CA ALA A 460 1.83 29.46 -15.37
C ALA A 460 3.26 29.26 -15.91
N VAL A 461 4.23 30.00 -15.36
CA VAL A 461 5.65 29.93 -15.74
C VAL A 461 6.22 28.53 -15.52
N ARG A 462 5.91 27.89 -14.40
CA ARG A 462 6.36 26.51 -14.12
C ARG A 462 5.78 25.52 -15.13
N THR A 463 4.49 25.61 -15.40
CA THR A 463 3.79 24.70 -16.34
C THR A 463 4.31 24.86 -17.77
N LEU A 464 4.52 26.11 -18.22
CA LEU A 464 5.12 26.42 -19.52
C LEU A 464 6.56 25.89 -19.64
N ALA A 465 7.34 25.97 -18.56
CA ALA A 465 8.70 25.44 -18.51
C ALA A 465 8.74 23.91 -18.61
N GLU A 466 7.80 23.22 -17.95
CA GLU A 466 7.68 21.75 -17.97
C GLU A 466 7.26 21.21 -19.34
N ALA A 467 6.46 21.97 -20.10
CA ALA A 467 6.09 21.63 -21.47
C ALA A 467 7.30 21.57 -22.42
N ARG A 468 8.40 22.23 -22.07
CA ARG A 468 9.69 22.24 -22.79
C ARG A 468 9.61 22.65 -24.26
N GLU A 469 8.72 23.57 -24.58
CA GLU A 469 8.53 24.06 -25.95
C GLU A 469 9.23 25.38 -26.20
N LEU A 470 9.84 25.52 -27.37
CA LEU A 470 10.49 26.78 -27.77
C LEU A 470 9.51 27.94 -27.87
N ASP A 471 8.24 27.67 -28.20
CA ASP A 471 7.21 28.70 -28.36
C ASP A 471 6.79 29.31 -27.01
N ASN A 472 7.16 28.69 -25.89
CA ASN A 472 6.95 29.23 -24.54
C ASN A 472 8.09 30.15 -24.08
N VAL A 473 9.22 30.14 -24.79
CA VAL A 473 10.42 30.91 -24.39
C VAL A 473 10.15 32.41 -24.27
N PRO A 474 9.40 33.08 -25.17
CA PRO A 474 9.07 34.49 -25.00
C PRO A 474 8.41 34.82 -23.64
N ALA A 475 7.45 33.98 -23.22
CA ALA A 475 6.75 34.12 -21.93
C ALA A 475 7.69 33.90 -20.74
N LEU A 476 8.61 32.93 -20.83
CA LEU A 476 9.62 32.72 -19.79
C LEU A 476 10.66 33.85 -19.74
N ILE A 477 11.03 34.44 -20.89
CA ILE A 477 11.93 35.59 -20.93
C ILE A 477 11.28 36.80 -20.28
N TYR A 478 10.00 37.05 -20.56
CA TYR A 478 9.22 38.10 -19.92
C TYR A 478 9.16 37.91 -18.39
N ALA A 479 8.91 36.68 -17.93
CA ALA A 479 8.86 36.35 -16.51
C ALA A 479 10.22 36.47 -15.77
N LEU A 480 11.35 36.68 -16.47
CA LEU A 480 12.63 36.96 -15.81
C LEU A 480 12.70 38.35 -15.18
N THR A 481 11.83 39.28 -15.60
CA THR A 481 11.75 40.65 -15.09
C THR A 481 10.57 40.84 -14.13
N ASP A 482 10.04 39.74 -13.58
CA ASP A 482 8.95 39.77 -12.61
C ASP A 482 9.38 40.43 -11.30
N GLU A 483 8.47 41.16 -10.66
CA GLU A 483 8.69 41.77 -9.35
C GLU A 483 8.88 40.70 -8.25
N ASP A 484 8.24 39.52 -8.39
CA ASP A 484 8.38 38.42 -7.45
C ASP A 484 9.53 37.49 -7.82
N GLY A 485 10.50 37.38 -6.89
CA GLY A 485 11.71 36.58 -7.11
C GLY A 485 11.46 35.10 -7.34
N SER A 486 10.34 34.53 -6.88
CA SER A 486 10.02 33.11 -7.08
C SER A 486 9.56 32.82 -8.50
N VAL A 487 8.90 33.77 -9.16
CA VAL A 487 8.54 33.71 -10.59
C VAL A 487 9.82 33.78 -11.43
N VAL A 488 10.71 34.73 -11.11
CA VAL A 488 12.02 34.90 -11.77
C VAL A 488 12.85 33.61 -11.72
N MET A 489 12.90 32.93 -10.56
CA MET A 489 13.63 31.66 -10.43
C MET A 489 13.01 30.55 -11.27
N SER A 490 11.68 30.44 -11.28
CA SER A 490 10.96 29.44 -12.07
C SER A 490 11.21 29.63 -13.57
N ALA A 491 11.18 30.87 -14.04
CA ALA A 491 11.49 31.24 -15.42
C ALA A 491 12.95 30.94 -15.80
N ARG A 492 13.89 31.33 -14.94
CA ARG A 492 15.33 31.07 -15.12
C ARG A 492 15.63 29.58 -15.27
N ASP A 493 15.08 28.77 -14.36
CA ASP A 493 15.34 27.34 -14.36
C ASP A 493 14.66 26.67 -15.56
N GLY A 494 13.46 27.08 -15.92
CA GLY A 494 12.80 26.67 -17.17
C GLY A 494 13.64 26.95 -18.41
N LEU A 495 14.17 28.17 -18.56
CA LEU A 495 15.05 28.54 -19.68
C LEU A 495 16.34 27.72 -19.72
N ARG A 496 16.96 27.44 -18.56
CA ARG A 496 18.14 26.55 -18.47
C ARG A 496 17.83 25.15 -18.99
N PHE A 497 16.67 24.60 -18.66
CA PHE A 497 16.25 23.27 -19.11
C PHE A 497 15.92 23.26 -20.61
N ILE A 498 15.11 24.20 -21.10
CA ILE A 498 14.70 24.26 -22.52
C ILE A 498 15.92 24.44 -23.43
N SER A 499 16.82 25.33 -23.05
CA SER A 499 18.04 25.61 -23.82
C SER A 499 19.13 24.55 -23.67
N ARG A 500 18.97 23.62 -22.72
CA ARG A 500 20.03 22.70 -22.23
C ARG A 500 21.31 23.42 -21.80
N ARG A 501 21.22 24.71 -21.45
CA ARG A 501 22.31 25.52 -20.93
C ARG A 501 22.16 25.63 -19.42
N PHE A 502 22.55 24.58 -18.69
CA PHE A 502 22.34 24.47 -17.25
C PHE A 502 23.00 25.60 -16.44
N SER A 503 24.14 26.14 -16.89
CA SER A 503 24.79 27.29 -16.25
C SER A 503 24.05 28.62 -16.49
N GLY A 504 23.13 28.68 -17.47
CA GLY A 504 22.39 29.87 -17.87
C GLY A 504 23.31 31.04 -18.24
N PHE A 505 22.87 32.26 -17.90
CA PHE A 505 23.61 33.50 -18.10
C PHE A 505 24.03 34.20 -16.79
N GLY A 506 24.19 33.42 -15.72
CA GLY A 506 24.74 33.91 -14.45
C GLY A 506 23.77 34.69 -13.56
N MET A 507 22.47 34.44 -13.66
CA MET A 507 21.49 34.99 -12.71
C MET A 507 21.73 34.39 -11.30
N PRO A 508 21.91 35.23 -10.26
CA PRO A 508 22.09 34.76 -8.88
C PRO A 508 20.90 33.92 -8.38
N ASP A 509 21.17 32.99 -7.46
CA ASP A 509 20.12 32.30 -6.68
C ASP A 509 19.53 33.24 -5.61
N LEU A 510 18.30 32.95 -5.18
CA LEU A 510 17.72 33.55 -3.98
C LEU A 510 18.57 33.15 -2.77
N LYS A 511 18.99 34.12 -1.97
CA LYS A 511 19.76 33.86 -0.75
C LYS A 511 19.07 34.48 0.45
N VAL A 512 19.03 33.75 1.56
CA VAL A 512 18.61 34.32 2.84
C VAL A 512 19.86 34.83 3.56
N GLN A 513 19.89 36.12 3.85
CA GLN A 513 20.95 36.73 4.65
C GLN A 513 20.31 37.64 5.69
N ASN A 514 20.64 37.42 6.98
CA ASN A 514 20.05 38.14 8.11
C ASN A 514 18.51 38.18 8.03
N GLU A 515 17.89 37.02 7.78
CA GLU A 515 16.43 36.84 7.68
C GLU A 515 15.75 37.63 6.55
N LYS A 516 16.51 38.28 5.67
CA LYS A 516 16.01 38.92 4.46
C LYS A 516 16.31 38.07 3.23
N MET A 517 15.30 37.86 2.41
CA MET A 517 15.47 37.27 1.08
C MET A 517 16.14 38.30 0.16
N ILE A 518 17.34 37.99 -0.30
CA ILE A 518 18.05 38.75 -1.32
C ILE A 518 17.65 38.17 -2.66
N THR A 519 16.97 38.97 -3.48
CA THR A 519 16.54 38.66 -4.84
C THR A 519 17.46 39.32 -5.87
N PRO A 520 17.53 38.83 -7.12
CA PRO A 520 18.26 39.51 -8.19
C PRO A 520 17.70 40.92 -8.42
N THR A 521 18.58 41.92 -8.59
CA THR A 521 18.14 43.30 -8.84
C THR A 521 17.47 43.43 -10.21
N PRO A 522 16.58 44.43 -10.43
CA PRO A 522 15.98 44.66 -11.75
C PRO A 522 17.02 44.80 -12.88
N ASP A 523 18.14 45.47 -12.64
CA ASP A 523 19.24 45.57 -13.60
C ASP A 523 19.87 44.21 -13.94
N GLN A 524 20.02 43.32 -12.94
CA GLN A 524 20.54 41.97 -13.14
C GLN A 524 19.54 41.10 -13.90
N GLN A 525 18.25 41.22 -13.57
CA GLN A 525 17.16 40.55 -14.27
C GLN A 525 17.12 40.95 -15.74
N GLN A 526 17.11 42.26 -16.02
CA GLN A 526 17.11 42.80 -17.38
C GLN A 526 18.36 42.36 -18.16
N ALA A 527 19.55 42.46 -17.57
CA ALA A 527 20.79 42.06 -18.23
C ALA A 527 20.82 40.57 -18.61
N VAL A 528 20.17 39.71 -17.82
CA VAL A 528 20.02 38.28 -18.12
C VAL A 528 18.92 38.05 -19.16
N ALA A 529 17.79 38.74 -19.06
CA ALA A 529 16.70 38.68 -20.03
C ALA A 529 17.20 39.05 -21.44
N GLU A 530 18.00 40.11 -21.59
CA GLU A 530 18.58 40.52 -22.87
C GLU A 530 19.50 39.45 -23.48
N LYS A 531 20.23 38.70 -22.65
CA LYS A 531 21.05 37.57 -23.14
C LYS A 531 20.18 36.41 -23.61
N TRP A 532 19.08 36.13 -22.91
CA TRP A 532 18.11 35.13 -23.34
C TRP A 532 17.34 35.55 -24.60
N LYS A 533 16.98 36.83 -24.76
CA LYS A 533 16.40 37.37 -26.00
C LYS A 533 17.33 37.15 -27.20
N LYS A 534 18.61 37.51 -27.06
CA LYS A 534 19.62 37.29 -28.11
C LYS A 534 19.78 35.81 -28.45
N TRP A 535 19.79 34.93 -27.44
CA TRP A 535 19.85 33.49 -27.66
C TRP A 535 18.62 32.96 -28.38
N TYR A 536 17.42 33.35 -27.95
CA TYR A 536 16.17 32.92 -28.57
C TYR A 536 16.10 33.35 -30.03
N LEU A 537 16.39 34.63 -30.32
CA LEU A 537 16.41 35.18 -31.68
C LEU A 537 17.51 34.57 -32.56
N SER A 538 18.58 34.02 -31.97
CA SER A 538 19.58 33.28 -32.75
C SER A 538 19.07 31.91 -33.25
N ILE A 539 18.04 31.36 -32.59
CA ILE A 539 17.42 30.07 -32.91
C ILE A 539 16.12 30.26 -33.71
N ARG A 540 15.34 31.31 -33.36
CA ARG A 540 14.08 31.74 -33.97
C ARG A 540 14.22 33.20 -34.43
N PRO A 541 14.86 33.48 -35.58
CA PRO A 541 15.06 34.85 -36.06
C PRO A 541 13.77 35.63 -36.31
N ASP A 542 12.68 34.91 -36.56
CA ASP A 542 11.31 35.37 -36.78
C ASP A 542 10.44 35.30 -35.51
N GLY A 543 11.03 34.94 -34.35
CA GLY A 543 10.30 34.80 -33.11
C GLY A 543 9.85 36.14 -32.52
N GLU A 544 8.58 36.24 -32.17
CA GLU A 544 8.02 37.40 -31.46
C GLU A 544 8.35 37.32 -29.96
N LEU A 545 8.81 38.44 -29.39
CA LEU A 545 9.09 38.59 -27.96
C LEU A 545 7.96 39.37 -27.30
N ILE A 546 7.68 39.05 -26.05
CA ILE A 546 6.75 39.80 -25.21
C ILE A 546 7.54 40.96 -24.58
N GLU A 547 7.00 42.18 -24.68
CA GLU A 547 7.62 43.40 -24.11
C GLU A 547 7.28 43.59 -22.64
#